data_AF-A0A2E6KUQ2-F1
#
_entry.id   AF-A0A2E6KUQ2-F1
#
_cell.length_a   1.000
_cell.length_b   1.000
_cell.length_c   1.000
_cell.angle_alpha   90.00
_cell.angle_beta   90.00
_cell.angle_gamma   90.00
#
_symmetry.space_group_name_H-M   'P 1'
#
loop_
_entity.id
_entity.type
_entity.pdbx_description
1 polymer ?
#
loop_
_entity_poly.entity_id
_entity_poly.type
_entity_poly.pdbx_seq_one_letter_code
_entity_poly.pdbx_strand_id
1 'polypeptide(L)'
;MSKEPLGAATRDMDSDFKDVVAWVWYGMVTAEEMGVTAANAADMAATACAENDAGSATDPGMCRLLTSNLGLGTSSNPLAGDWMQAVLGAAGNYGEAYDDAFCDGTYDGVSGSDAMSGCLISRAGTLNALVSEGGIQYAPPMR
;
A
#
# COMPACT_ATOMS: atom_id res chain seq x y z
N MET A 1 14.60 2.41 -25.01
CA MET A 1 13.96 2.87 -23.77
C MET A 1 15.02 2.90 -22.68
N SER A 2 15.18 4.04 -22.00
CA SER A 2 16.07 4.14 -20.84
C SER A 2 15.54 3.27 -19.70
N LYS A 3 16.42 2.70 -18.88
CA LYS A 3 16.06 1.87 -17.72
C LYS A 3 16.22 2.72 -16.46
N GLU A 4 15.16 3.42 -16.08
CA GLU A 4 15.18 4.41 -14.99
C GLU A 4 14.12 4.05 -13.93
N PRO A 5 14.33 2.98 -13.14
CA PRO A 5 13.45 2.68 -12.03
C PRO A 5 13.60 3.75 -10.94
N LEU A 6 12.50 4.45 -10.65
CA LEU A 6 12.46 5.46 -9.59
C LEU A 6 12.25 4.74 -8.26
N GLY A 7 13.28 4.76 -7.41
CA GLY A 7 13.22 4.23 -6.04
C GLY A 7 13.26 5.37 -5.02
N ALA A 8 12.65 5.14 -3.86
CA ALA A 8 12.77 6.05 -2.73
C ALA A 8 14.22 6.05 -2.21
N ALA A 9 14.87 7.22 -2.27
CA ALA A 9 16.24 7.37 -1.81
C ALA A 9 16.30 7.57 -0.29
N THR A 10 17.17 6.83 0.37
CA THR A 10 17.46 6.96 1.80
C THR A 10 18.96 7.13 2.02
N ARG A 11 19.34 7.61 3.20
CA ARG A 11 20.75 7.71 3.57
C ARG A 11 21.32 6.31 3.77
N ASP A 12 22.55 6.10 3.32
CA ASP A 12 23.28 4.87 3.59
C ASP A 12 23.47 4.64 5.11
N MET A 13 23.55 3.38 5.51
CA MET A 13 23.74 2.92 6.90
C MET A 13 22.65 3.34 7.91
N ASP A 14 21.45 3.68 7.44
CA ASP A 14 20.26 3.94 8.26
C ASP A 14 19.18 2.88 7.98
N SER A 15 19.39 1.65 8.49
CA SER A 15 18.54 0.50 8.18
C SER A 15 17.12 0.68 8.68
N ASP A 16 16.93 1.21 9.88
CA ASP A 16 15.62 1.36 10.50
C ASP A 16 14.74 2.31 9.68
N PHE A 17 15.30 3.45 9.24
CA PHE A 17 14.56 4.38 8.38
C PHE A 17 14.32 3.81 6.98
N LYS A 18 15.31 3.13 6.39
CA LYS A 18 15.15 2.47 5.09
C LYS A 18 14.03 1.44 5.13
N ASP A 19 13.93 0.66 6.20
CA ASP A 19 12.87 -0.34 6.35
C ASP A 19 11.50 0.35 6.43
N VAL A 20 11.34 1.41 7.23
CA VAL A 20 10.11 2.22 7.25
C VAL A 20 9.71 2.69 5.85
N VAL A 21 10.64 3.28 5.10
CA VAL A 21 10.38 3.78 3.74
C VAL A 21 9.97 2.65 2.78
N ALA A 22 10.64 1.50 2.84
CA ALA A 22 10.31 0.35 2.00
C ALA A 22 8.92 -0.21 2.33
N TRP A 23 8.60 -0.35 3.62
CA TRP A 23 7.31 -0.89 4.07
C TRP A 23 6.14 0.03 3.80
N VAL A 24 6.33 1.34 3.76
CA VAL A 24 5.29 2.28 3.29
C VAL A 24 4.88 1.94 1.86
N TRP A 25 5.84 1.79 0.94
CA TRP A 25 5.53 1.44 -0.45
C TRP A 25 4.92 0.04 -0.56
N TYR A 26 5.49 -0.96 0.12
CA TYR A 26 4.93 -2.32 0.14
C TYR A 26 3.49 -2.34 0.66
N GLY A 27 3.23 -1.61 1.74
CA GLY A 27 1.90 -1.52 2.34
C GLY A 27 0.88 -0.85 1.42
N MET A 28 1.25 0.21 0.70
CA MET A 28 0.38 0.84 -0.30
C MET A 28 0.03 -0.09 -1.46
N VAL A 29 1.00 -0.87 -1.95
CA VAL A 29 0.77 -1.86 -3.02
C VAL A 29 -0.11 -3.01 -2.51
N THR A 30 0.20 -3.59 -1.34
CA THR A 30 -0.63 -4.64 -0.75
C THR A 30 -2.05 -4.16 -0.44
N ALA A 31 -2.22 -2.92 0.03
CA ALA A 31 -3.54 -2.35 0.26
C ALA A 31 -4.38 -2.33 -1.02
N GLU A 32 -3.79 -1.91 -2.15
CA GLU A 32 -4.47 -1.94 -3.45
C GLU A 32 -4.81 -3.37 -3.88
N GLU A 33 -3.85 -4.31 -3.78
CA GLU A 33 -4.07 -5.72 -4.09
C GLU A 33 -5.22 -6.34 -3.27
N MET A 34 -5.43 -5.85 -2.05
CA MET A 34 -6.46 -6.30 -1.12
C MET A 34 -7.77 -5.48 -1.19
N GLY A 35 -7.85 -4.47 -2.06
CA GLY A 35 -9.02 -3.59 -2.18
C GLY A 35 -9.23 -2.63 -1.00
N VAL A 36 -8.16 -2.34 -0.25
CA VAL A 36 -8.17 -1.37 0.85
C VAL A 36 -7.81 0.01 0.29
N THR A 37 -8.62 1.01 0.62
CA THR A 37 -8.53 2.39 0.14
C THR A 37 -8.44 3.36 1.31
N ALA A 38 -8.14 4.63 1.03
CA ALA A 38 -8.23 5.70 2.04
C ALA A 38 -9.61 5.74 2.72
N ALA A 39 -10.67 5.49 1.96
CA ALA A 39 -12.05 5.61 2.42
C ALA A 39 -12.53 4.43 3.29
N ASN A 40 -11.95 3.23 3.12
CA ASN A 40 -12.43 2.01 3.78
C ASN A 40 -11.45 1.38 4.77
N ALA A 41 -10.23 1.92 4.92
CA ALA A 41 -9.16 1.30 5.71
C ALA A 41 -9.57 0.91 7.14
N ALA A 42 -10.32 1.77 7.84
CA ALA A 42 -10.77 1.49 9.20
C ALA A 42 -11.76 0.31 9.27
N ASP A 43 -12.73 0.26 8.34
CA ASP A 43 -13.73 -0.80 8.28
C ASP A 43 -13.11 -2.14 7.85
N MET A 44 -12.18 -2.09 6.91
CA MET A 44 -11.40 -3.26 6.47
C MET A 44 -10.54 -3.80 7.60
N ALA A 45 -9.90 -2.93 8.41
CA ALA A 45 -9.15 -3.35 9.59
C ALA A 45 -10.04 -4.08 10.61
N ALA A 46 -11.21 -3.51 10.94
CA ALA A 46 -12.15 -4.12 11.87
C ALA A 46 -12.64 -5.49 11.37
N THR A 47 -12.98 -5.59 10.08
CA THR A 47 -13.47 -6.84 9.47
C THR A 47 -12.37 -7.90 9.38
N ALA A 48 -11.18 -7.52 8.94
CA ALA A 48 -10.05 -8.44 8.80
C ALA A 48 -9.61 -9.01 10.15
N CYS A 49 -9.61 -8.18 11.20
CA CYS A 49 -9.19 -8.58 12.54
C CYS A 49 -10.28 -9.31 13.35
N ALA A 50 -11.53 -9.33 12.87
CA ALA A 50 -12.60 -10.06 13.55
C ALA A 50 -12.26 -11.56 13.65
N GLU A 51 -12.49 -12.14 14.82
CA GLU A 51 -12.28 -13.57 15.06
C GLU A 51 -13.33 -14.39 14.32
N ASN A 52 -12.88 -15.39 13.57
CA ASN A 52 -13.74 -16.43 13.01
C ASN A 52 -14.06 -17.51 14.07
N ASP A 53 -14.86 -18.49 13.70
CA ASP A 53 -15.27 -19.60 14.60
C ASP A 53 -14.10 -20.43 15.17
N ALA A 54 -12.91 -20.33 14.57
CA ALA A 54 -11.68 -20.98 15.02
C ALA A 54 -10.80 -20.09 15.92
N GLY A 55 -11.26 -18.89 16.31
CA GLY A 55 -10.53 -17.94 17.15
C GLY A 55 -9.34 -17.28 16.46
N SER A 56 -9.35 -17.22 15.13
CA SER A 56 -8.32 -16.56 14.32
C SER A 56 -8.90 -15.37 13.56
N ALA A 57 -8.10 -14.36 13.25
CA ALA A 57 -8.50 -13.25 12.39
C ALA A 57 -9.05 -13.76 11.05
N THR A 58 -10.11 -13.13 10.55
CA THR A 58 -10.78 -13.50 9.29
C THR A 58 -9.85 -13.31 8.08
N ASP A 59 -9.06 -12.23 8.09
CA ASP A 59 -7.92 -12.05 7.18
C ASP A 59 -6.68 -11.65 8.01
N PRO A 60 -5.84 -12.63 8.41
CA PRO A 60 -4.66 -12.34 9.22
C PRO A 60 -3.64 -11.44 8.53
N GLY A 61 -3.56 -11.46 7.19
CA GLY A 61 -2.60 -10.66 6.44
C GLY A 61 -3.01 -9.19 6.43
N MET A 62 -4.28 -8.92 6.09
CA MET A 62 -4.84 -7.58 6.09
C MET A 62 -4.93 -7.00 7.51
N CYS A 63 -5.34 -7.82 8.49
CA CYS A 63 -5.34 -7.40 9.89
C CYS A 63 -3.95 -6.94 10.33
N ARG A 64 -2.91 -7.75 10.03
CA ARG A 64 -1.53 -7.39 10.35
C ARG A 64 -1.09 -6.10 9.65
N LEU A 65 -1.40 -5.93 8.36
CA LEU A 65 -1.06 -4.72 7.61
C LEU A 65 -1.65 -3.46 8.28
N LEU A 66 -2.91 -3.53 8.70
CA LEU A 66 -3.65 -2.35 9.17
C LEU A 66 -3.53 -2.09 10.68
N THR A 67 -3.12 -3.08 11.48
CA THR A 67 -3.10 -2.96 12.95
C THR A 67 -1.81 -3.43 13.63
N SER A 68 -0.76 -3.72 12.87
CA SER A 68 0.57 -4.02 13.42
C SER A 68 1.62 -3.01 12.97
N ASN A 69 2.54 -2.68 13.88
CA ASN A 69 3.72 -1.89 13.54
C ASN A 69 4.78 -2.70 12.77
N LEU A 70 4.60 -4.00 12.57
CA LEU A 70 5.53 -4.92 11.89
C LEU A 70 6.95 -4.93 12.47
N GLY A 71 7.12 -4.48 13.72
CA GLY A 71 8.44 -4.28 14.32
C GLY A 71 9.23 -3.09 13.74
N LEU A 72 8.57 -2.19 13.02
CA LEU A 72 9.16 -1.00 12.44
C LEU A 72 9.34 0.12 13.47
N GLY A 73 10.32 0.98 13.20
CA GLY A 73 10.75 2.03 14.12
C GLY A 73 11.73 1.50 15.16
N THR A 74 12.09 2.35 16.11
CA THR A 74 13.03 2.00 17.18
C THR A 74 12.34 2.02 18.53
N SER A 75 12.98 1.49 19.56
CA SER A 75 12.45 1.58 20.94
C SER A 75 12.32 3.03 21.42
N SER A 76 13.15 3.95 20.92
CA SER A 76 13.10 5.37 21.24
C SER A 76 12.19 6.20 20.32
N ASN A 77 11.85 5.67 19.15
CA ASN A 77 10.96 6.28 18.17
C ASN A 77 10.10 5.20 17.49
N PRO A 78 9.10 4.64 18.21
CA PRO A 78 8.28 3.57 17.69
C PRO A 78 7.26 4.10 16.69
N LEU A 79 6.92 3.29 15.68
CA LEU A 79 5.73 3.52 14.88
C LEU A 79 4.48 3.07 15.62
N ALA A 80 3.38 3.78 15.40
CA ALA A 80 2.07 3.38 15.88
C ALA A 80 1.66 2.04 15.25
N GLY A 81 0.85 1.25 15.96
CA GLY A 81 0.37 -0.04 15.46
C GLY A 81 -0.48 0.07 14.19
N ASP A 82 -1.09 1.22 13.97
CA ASP A 82 -1.97 1.56 12.86
C ASP A 82 -1.32 2.52 11.85
N TRP A 83 0.03 2.59 11.82
CA TRP A 83 0.76 3.49 10.93
C TRP A 83 0.32 3.39 9.46
N MET A 84 -0.06 2.20 9.00
CA MET A 84 -0.52 2.01 7.62
C MET A 84 -1.87 2.69 7.37
N GLN A 85 -2.77 2.72 8.36
CA GLN A 85 -4.03 3.48 8.23
C GLN A 85 -3.74 4.99 8.11
N ALA A 86 -2.72 5.50 8.81
CA ALA A 86 -2.29 6.88 8.67
C ALA A 86 -1.69 7.17 7.28
N VAL A 87 -0.92 6.23 6.72
CA VAL A 87 -0.41 6.33 5.34
C VAL A 87 -1.55 6.34 4.33
N LEU A 88 -2.49 5.40 4.43
CA LEU A 88 -3.67 5.35 3.55
C LEU A 88 -4.53 6.61 3.67
N GLY A 89 -4.71 7.14 4.88
CA GLY A 89 -5.44 8.39 5.09
C GLY A 89 -4.74 9.61 4.47
N ALA A 90 -3.41 9.58 4.32
CA ALA A 90 -2.63 10.68 3.77
C ALA A 90 -2.46 10.61 2.25
N ALA A 91 -2.32 9.42 1.68
CA ALA A 91 -1.93 9.23 0.28
C ALA A 91 -2.80 8.20 -0.48
N GLY A 92 -3.68 7.49 0.21
CA GLY A 92 -4.38 6.34 -0.34
C GLY A 92 -3.48 5.12 -0.54
N ASN A 93 -4.03 4.10 -1.18
CA ASN A 93 -3.27 2.97 -1.69
C ASN A 93 -2.45 3.37 -2.93
N TYR A 94 -1.69 2.43 -3.49
CA TYR A 94 -0.81 2.75 -4.63
C TYR A 94 -1.55 3.25 -5.87
N GLY A 95 -2.73 2.69 -6.18
CA GLY A 95 -3.58 3.13 -7.28
C GLY A 95 -4.17 4.53 -7.06
N GLU A 96 -4.68 4.81 -5.86
CA GLU A 96 -5.17 6.14 -5.47
C GLU A 96 -4.07 7.21 -5.59
N ALA A 97 -2.87 6.91 -5.07
CA ALA A 97 -1.72 7.81 -5.16
C ALA A 97 -1.26 8.05 -6.61
N TYR A 98 -1.35 7.03 -7.47
CA TYR A 98 -1.01 7.17 -8.88
C TYR A 98 -2.01 8.08 -9.61
N ASP A 99 -3.29 7.90 -9.34
CA ASP A 99 -4.37 8.66 -9.96
C ASP A 99 -4.32 10.14 -9.55
N ASP A 100 -4.11 10.44 -8.27
CA ASP A 100 -3.93 11.82 -7.78
C ASP A 100 -2.72 12.53 -8.43
N ALA A 101 -1.63 11.80 -8.65
CA ALA A 101 -0.40 12.37 -9.19
C ALA A 101 -0.41 12.55 -10.72
N PHE A 102 -1.03 11.62 -11.46
CA PHE A 102 -0.85 11.53 -12.92
C PHE A 102 -2.16 11.56 -13.71
N CYS A 103 -3.31 11.49 -13.05
CA CYS A 103 -4.63 11.39 -13.67
C CYS A 103 -5.57 12.46 -13.10
N ASP A 104 -6.88 12.19 -13.07
CA ASP A 104 -7.89 13.19 -12.69
C ASP A 104 -8.22 13.20 -11.17
N GLY A 105 -7.68 12.26 -10.40
CA GLY A 105 -7.91 12.16 -8.96
C GLY A 105 -9.31 11.62 -8.60
N THR A 106 -9.99 10.94 -9.54
CA THR A 106 -11.35 10.40 -9.35
C THR A 106 -11.42 8.88 -9.27
N TYR A 107 -10.28 8.18 -9.31
CA TYR A 107 -10.21 6.73 -9.19
C TYR A 107 -10.76 6.25 -7.82
N ASP A 108 -11.46 5.13 -7.83
CA ASP A 108 -12.14 4.57 -6.64
C ASP A 108 -11.23 3.69 -5.77
N GLY A 109 -9.96 3.55 -6.16
CA GLY A 109 -8.96 2.76 -5.47
C GLY A 109 -9.01 1.25 -5.74
N VAL A 110 -9.99 0.73 -6.50
CA VAL A 110 -10.23 -0.73 -6.61
C VAL A 110 -10.64 -1.24 -8.00
N SER A 111 -11.09 -0.38 -8.92
CA SER A 111 -11.61 -0.78 -10.25
C SER A 111 -10.54 -1.19 -11.27
N GLY A 112 -9.27 -1.16 -10.88
CA GLY A 112 -8.11 -1.50 -11.68
C GLY A 112 -7.65 -0.37 -12.61
N SER A 113 -6.42 -0.51 -13.13
CA SER A 113 -5.76 0.56 -13.92
C SER A 113 -6.54 1.04 -15.15
N ASP A 114 -7.34 0.18 -15.79
CA ASP A 114 -8.12 0.53 -16.99
C ASP A 114 -9.26 1.50 -16.69
N ALA A 115 -9.68 1.63 -15.42
CA ALA A 115 -10.74 2.53 -14.99
C ALA A 115 -10.25 3.98 -14.77
N MET A 116 -8.93 4.21 -14.69
CA MET A 116 -8.37 5.55 -14.50
C MET A 116 -8.60 6.42 -15.75
N SER A 117 -8.99 7.67 -15.54
CA SER A 117 -9.27 8.63 -16.63
C SER A 117 -8.43 9.91 -16.50
N GLY A 118 -8.34 10.66 -17.59
CA GLY A 118 -7.64 11.94 -17.59
C GLY A 118 -6.11 11.86 -17.40
N CYS A 119 -5.51 10.68 -17.55
CA CYS A 119 -4.09 10.45 -17.28
C CYS A 119 -3.13 11.16 -18.25
N LEU A 120 -2.21 11.94 -17.69
CA LEU A 120 -0.99 12.42 -18.36
C LEU A 120 -0.03 11.25 -18.63
N ILE A 121 0.04 10.30 -17.69
CA ILE A 121 0.78 9.06 -17.82
C ILE A 121 -0.20 7.93 -17.49
N SER A 122 -0.55 7.12 -18.50
CA SER A 122 -1.42 5.96 -18.28
C SER A 122 -0.75 4.94 -17.37
N ARG A 123 -1.48 4.40 -16.40
CA ARG A 123 -1.03 3.23 -15.63
C ARG A 123 -1.25 1.93 -16.38
N ALA A 124 -2.43 1.79 -16.99
CA ALA A 124 -2.82 0.61 -17.76
C ALA A 124 -1.81 0.26 -18.86
N GLY A 125 -1.45 -1.02 -18.94
CA GLY A 125 -0.48 -1.53 -19.91
C GLY A 125 0.98 -1.09 -19.67
N THR A 126 1.29 -0.50 -18.51
CA THR A 126 2.66 -0.08 -18.16
C THR A 126 3.25 -0.90 -17.02
N LEU A 127 4.55 -0.71 -16.78
CA LEU A 127 5.26 -1.31 -15.65
C LEU A 127 4.76 -0.83 -14.27
N ASN A 128 3.99 0.25 -14.22
CA ASN A 128 3.40 0.79 -12.99
C ASN A 128 2.03 0.17 -12.65
N ALA A 129 1.47 -0.70 -13.51
CA ALA A 129 0.31 -1.49 -13.13
C ALA A 129 0.70 -2.58 -12.12
N LEU A 130 -0.28 -3.11 -11.38
CA LEU A 130 -0.05 -4.28 -10.52
C LEU A 130 0.39 -5.47 -11.37
N VAL A 131 1.10 -6.42 -10.76
CA VAL A 131 1.46 -7.68 -11.42
C VAL A 131 0.22 -8.46 -11.90
N SER A 132 -0.89 -8.36 -11.16
CA SER A 132 -2.20 -8.94 -11.53
C SER A 132 -2.81 -8.31 -12.79
N GLU A 133 -2.36 -7.10 -13.16
CA GLU A 133 -2.79 -6.34 -14.32
C GLU A 133 -1.74 -6.34 -15.46
N GLY A 134 -0.69 -7.16 -15.33
CA GLY A 134 0.38 -7.29 -16.33
C GLY A 134 1.54 -6.30 -16.18
N GLY A 135 1.58 -5.53 -15.09
CA GLY A 135 2.72 -4.68 -14.73
C GLY A 135 3.77 -5.40 -13.87
N ILE A 136 4.57 -4.64 -13.10
CA ILE A 136 5.63 -5.18 -12.24
C ILE A 136 5.57 -4.65 -10.80
N GLN A 137 4.49 -3.96 -10.41
CA GLN A 137 4.31 -3.54 -9.03
C GLN A 137 3.76 -4.73 -8.24
N TYR A 138 4.52 -5.15 -7.23
CA TYR A 138 4.17 -6.22 -6.29
C TYR A 138 4.89 -5.99 -4.97
N ALA A 139 4.31 -6.46 -3.88
CA ALA A 139 4.91 -6.38 -2.56
C ALA A 139 5.31 -7.78 -2.04
N PRO A 140 6.32 -7.87 -1.16
CA PRO A 140 6.52 -9.07 -0.34
C PRO A 140 5.29 -9.29 0.55
N PRO A 141 5.00 -10.55 0.92
CA PRO A 141 3.81 -10.85 1.71
C PRO A 141 3.93 -10.27 3.13
N MET A 142 2.84 -9.64 3.60
CA MET A 142 2.70 -9.15 4.98
C MET A 142 2.56 -10.32 5.96
N ARG A 143 3.68 -10.99 6.29
CA ARG A 143 3.74 -12.16 7.19
C ARG A 143 4.33 -11.84 8.55
#